data_AF-A0AAD7Q6U5-F1
#
_entry.id   AF-A0AAD7Q6U5-F1
#
_cell.length_a   1.000
_cell.length_b   1.000
_cell.length_c   1.000
_cell.angle_alpha   90.00
_cell.angle_beta   90.00
_cell.angle_gamma   90.00
#
_symmetry.space_group_name_H-M   'P 1'
#
loop_
_entity.id
_entity.type
_entity.pdbx_description
1 polymer ?
#
loop_
_entity_poly.entity_id
_entity_poly.type
_entity_poly.pdbx_seq_one_letter_code
_entity_poly.pdbx_strand_id
1 'polypeptide(L)'
;MAFMLDMADVEKARSIAERALKRINIREENEKLNIYVALFNLENQYGNPPQEAVMKVFQQALQCNDPKKVHLALLGMYERTEQHKLADELLHKMTKKFKSSCKVWLRRVQRLLKQNQDGIEPVVKRALLSLPRHKNIKFISQAAILEFKCGVPSRGRSMFEGILRENPKRTDLWSVYLDQEIRLGDSDVIRALFERAISLSLPPKKMKFLFKKYLEYEKAHGNEEQIESVKHKAMEYVESTLA
;
A
#
# COMPACT_ATOMS: atom_id res chain seq x y z
N MET A 1 31.38 1.80 4.76
CA MET A 1 31.11 1.00 3.55
C MET A 1 31.12 1.87 2.31
N ALA A 2 30.26 2.89 2.18
CA ALA A 2 30.21 3.80 1.03
C ALA A 2 31.60 4.35 0.61
N PHE A 3 32.34 4.96 1.55
CA PHE A 3 33.70 5.46 1.29
C PHE A 3 34.68 4.43 0.69
N MET A 4 34.58 3.15 1.09
CA MET A 4 35.45 2.11 0.53
C MET A 4 35.03 1.68 -0.86
N LEU A 5 33.72 1.74 -1.16
CA LEU A 5 33.20 1.51 -2.51
C LEU A 5 33.62 2.64 -3.46
N ASP A 6 33.68 3.88 -2.99
CA ASP A 6 34.20 5.01 -3.78
C ASP A 6 35.69 4.83 -4.12
N MET A 7 36.43 4.15 -3.25
CA MET A 7 37.83 3.74 -3.46
C MET A 7 37.98 2.42 -4.23
N ALA A 8 36.89 1.87 -4.77
CA ALA A 8 36.82 0.56 -5.45
C ALA A 8 37.32 -0.65 -4.62
N ASP A 9 37.42 -0.52 -3.30
CA ASP A 9 37.87 -1.59 -2.39
C ASP A 9 36.66 -2.37 -1.84
N VAL A 10 36.14 -3.25 -2.68
CA VAL A 10 34.95 -4.07 -2.39
C VAL A 10 35.22 -5.06 -1.26
N GLU A 11 36.42 -5.64 -1.17
CA GLU A 11 36.76 -6.59 -0.11
C GLU A 11 36.83 -5.93 1.26
N LYS A 12 37.42 -4.73 1.38
CA LYS A 12 37.35 -3.98 2.63
C LYS A 12 35.91 -3.62 2.97
N ALA A 13 35.09 -3.23 2.00
CA ALA A 13 33.68 -2.95 2.25
C ALA A 13 32.94 -4.16 2.83
N ARG A 14 33.17 -5.38 2.31
CA ARG A 14 32.64 -6.64 2.88
C ARG A 14 33.12 -6.86 4.31
N SER A 15 34.43 -6.73 4.55
CA SER A 15 35.01 -6.93 5.89
C SER A 15 34.42 -5.98 6.94
N ILE A 16 34.13 -4.73 6.56
CA ILE A 16 33.49 -3.74 7.44
C ILE A 16 32.05 -4.17 7.77
N ALA A 17 31.30 -4.66 6.79
CA ALA A 17 29.95 -5.16 6.99
C ALA A 17 29.93 -6.36 7.95
N GLU A 18 30.81 -7.34 7.75
CA GLU A 18 30.92 -8.51 8.63
C GLU A 18 31.30 -8.13 10.07
N ARG A 19 32.24 -7.19 10.22
CA ARG A 19 32.60 -6.63 11.54
C ARG A 19 31.42 -5.94 12.20
N ALA A 20 30.63 -5.19 11.44
CA ALA A 20 29.42 -4.55 11.95
C ALA A 20 28.40 -5.59 12.42
N LEU A 21 28.12 -6.64 11.63
CA LEU A 21 27.19 -7.71 12.00
C LEU A 21 27.60 -8.47 13.28
N LYS A 22 28.91 -8.63 13.51
CA LYS A 22 29.48 -9.24 14.73
C LYS A 22 29.37 -8.32 15.94
N ARG A 23 29.51 -7.00 15.76
CA ARG A 23 29.50 -6.01 16.87
C ARG A 23 28.10 -5.54 17.25
N ILE A 24 27.19 -5.40 16.29
CA ILE A 24 25.82 -4.96 16.56
C ILE A 24 25.13 -6.02 17.43
N ASN A 25 24.48 -5.55 18.50
CA ASN A 25 23.76 -6.42 19.41
C ASN A 25 22.66 -7.17 18.67
N ILE A 26 22.45 -8.46 18.98
CA ILE A 26 21.40 -9.27 18.36
C ILE A 26 19.98 -8.72 18.57
N ARG A 27 19.77 -7.93 19.64
CA ARG A 27 18.50 -7.24 19.90
C ARG A 27 18.24 -6.08 18.94
N GLU A 28 19.28 -5.50 18.35
CA GLU A 28 19.19 -4.42 17.37
C GLU A 28 18.93 -5.00 15.96
N GLU A 29 17.78 -5.67 15.81
CA GLU A 29 17.39 -6.39 14.60
C GLU A 29 17.38 -5.45 13.37
N ASN A 30 16.85 -4.23 13.53
CA ASN A 30 16.75 -3.26 12.44
C ASN A 30 18.14 -2.77 11.99
N GLU A 31 19.06 -2.53 12.92
CA GLU A 31 20.44 -2.14 12.59
C GLU A 31 21.17 -3.25 11.84
N LYS A 32 21.02 -4.51 12.28
CA LYS A 32 21.55 -5.65 11.51
C LYS A 32 20.95 -5.74 10.11
N LEU A 33 19.63 -5.54 9.99
CA LEU A 33 18.96 -5.56 8.69
C LEU A 33 19.49 -4.46 7.76
N ASN A 34 19.79 -3.27 8.28
CA ASN A 34 20.38 -2.18 7.49
C ASN A 34 21.75 -2.59 6.90
N ILE A 35 22.57 -3.29 7.68
CA ILE A 35 23.85 -3.83 7.18
C ILE A 35 23.61 -4.89 6.09
N TYR A 36 22.64 -5.78 6.25
CA TYR A 36 22.29 -6.76 5.20
C TYR A 36 21.73 -6.10 3.94
N VAL A 37 20.96 -5.03 4.05
CA VAL A 37 20.50 -4.25 2.88
C VAL A 37 21.69 -3.67 2.12
N ALA A 38 22.70 -3.15 2.83
CA ALA A 38 23.93 -2.68 2.21
C ALA A 38 24.70 -3.83 1.53
N LEU A 39 24.80 -4.99 2.19
CA LEU A 39 25.41 -6.19 1.61
C LEU A 39 24.66 -6.71 0.38
N PHE A 40 23.32 -6.69 0.36
CA PHE A 40 22.55 -7.05 -0.84
C PHE A 40 22.89 -6.16 -2.02
N ASN A 41 22.98 -4.85 -1.82
CA ASN A 41 23.35 -3.93 -2.90
C ASN A 41 24.80 -4.19 -3.37
N LEU A 42 25.72 -4.39 -2.42
CA LEU A 42 27.13 -4.67 -2.72
C LEU A 42 27.29 -5.97 -3.50
N GLU A 43 26.73 -7.09 -3.03
CA GLU A 43 26.86 -8.37 -3.73
C GLU A 43 26.08 -8.42 -5.03
N ASN A 44 24.98 -7.68 -5.14
CA ASN A 44 24.26 -7.57 -6.40
C ASN A 44 25.09 -6.86 -7.49
N GLN A 45 25.94 -5.91 -7.09
CA GLN A 45 26.76 -5.13 -8.02
C GLN A 45 28.12 -5.78 -8.30
N TYR A 46 28.74 -6.37 -7.27
CA TYR A 46 30.14 -6.82 -7.32
C TYR A 46 30.34 -8.30 -6.93
N GLY A 47 29.27 -9.03 -6.64
CA GLY A 47 29.34 -10.47 -6.37
C GLY A 47 29.61 -11.27 -7.64
N ASN A 48 30.18 -12.47 -7.50
CA ASN A 48 30.47 -13.35 -8.63
C ASN A 48 30.18 -14.83 -8.30
N PRO A 49 29.17 -15.47 -8.94
CA PRO A 49 28.08 -14.83 -9.67
C PRO A 49 27.21 -13.94 -8.75
N PRO A 50 26.68 -12.79 -9.21
CA PRO A 50 25.94 -11.87 -8.35
C PRO A 50 24.75 -12.51 -7.63
N GLN A 51 23.98 -13.34 -8.34
CA GLN A 51 22.80 -14.01 -7.79
C GLN A 51 23.17 -14.97 -6.65
N GLU A 52 24.25 -15.74 -6.80
CA GLU A 52 24.71 -16.65 -5.75
C GLU A 52 25.21 -15.90 -4.52
N ALA A 53 25.96 -14.82 -4.73
CA ALA A 53 26.47 -13.96 -3.67
C ALA A 53 25.32 -13.31 -2.86
N VAL A 54 24.33 -12.73 -3.55
CA VAL A 54 23.12 -12.18 -2.93
C VAL A 54 22.35 -13.26 -2.16
N MET A 55 22.22 -14.46 -2.71
CA MET A 55 21.52 -15.55 -2.05
C MET A 55 22.25 -16.05 -0.79
N LYS A 56 23.59 -16.06 -0.77
CA LYS A 56 24.37 -16.36 0.44
C LYS A 56 24.09 -15.34 1.56
N VAL A 57 24.17 -14.04 1.25
CA VAL A 57 23.81 -12.97 2.19
C VAL A 57 22.36 -13.10 2.66
N PHE A 58 21.46 -13.51 1.76
CA PHE A 58 20.05 -13.66 2.09
C PHE A 58 19.82 -14.78 3.10
N GLN A 59 20.47 -15.93 2.93
CA GLN A 59 20.40 -17.02 3.90
C GLN A 59 20.97 -16.62 5.26
N GLN A 60 22.07 -15.85 5.28
CA GLN A 60 22.64 -15.33 6.53
C GLN A 60 21.69 -14.38 7.24
N ALA A 61 21.09 -13.43 6.51
CA ALA A 61 20.12 -12.49 7.06
C ALA A 61 18.90 -13.19 7.67
N LEU A 62 18.44 -14.30 7.07
CA LEU A 62 17.32 -15.09 7.61
C LEU A 62 17.61 -15.75 8.96
N GLN A 63 18.88 -15.92 9.36
CA GLN A 63 19.24 -16.53 10.64
C GLN A 63 19.08 -15.57 11.83
N CYS A 64 19.09 -14.25 11.60
CA CYS A 64 19.11 -13.26 12.67
C CYS A 64 18.04 -12.16 12.52
N ASN A 65 17.21 -12.20 11.49
CA ASN A 65 16.17 -11.20 11.24
C ASN A 65 14.82 -11.86 10.92
N ASP A 66 13.72 -11.13 11.12
CA ASP A 66 12.37 -11.54 10.74
C ASP A 66 12.35 -11.92 9.25
N PRO A 67 11.97 -13.16 8.90
CA PRO A 67 12.02 -13.63 7.53
C PRO A 67 11.28 -12.71 6.56
N LYS A 68 10.11 -12.18 6.94
CA LYS A 68 9.31 -11.31 6.07
C LYS A 68 10.01 -9.97 5.82
N LYS A 69 10.64 -9.35 6.82
CA LYS A 69 11.46 -8.14 6.63
C LYS A 69 12.61 -8.38 5.65
N VAL A 70 13.33 -9.49 5.78
CA VAL A 70 14.46 -9.84 4.89
C VAL A 70 13.98 -10.05 3.44
N HIS A 71 12.87 -10.75 3.22
CA HIS A 71 12.32 -10.94 1.87
C HIS A 71 11.86 -9.60 1.26
N LEU A 72 11.26 -8.71 2.05
CA LEU A 72 10.88 -7.37 1.59
C LEU A 72 12.10 -6.50 1.25
N ALA A 73 13.18 -6.60 2.04
CA ALA A 73 14.44 -5.92 1.77
C ALA A 73 15.07 -6.39 0.44
N LEU A 74 15.13 -7.72 0.23
CA LEU A 74 15.64 -8.29 -1.01
C LEU A 74 14.76 -7.91 -2.22
N LEU A 75 13.43 -7.96 -2.07
CA LEU A 75 12.50 -7.51 -3.09
C LEU A 75 12.72 -6.03 -3.46
N GLY A 76 12.90 -5.17 -2.45
CA GLY A 76 13.18 -3.75 -2.67
C GLY A 76 14.51 -3.50 -3.38
N MET A 77 15.51 -4.37 -3.18
CA MET A 77 16.75 -4.34 -3.96
C MET A 77 16.49 -4.67 -5.42
N TYR A 78 15.88 -5.81 -5.71
CA TYR A 78 15.61 -6.20 -7.09
C TYR A 78 14.69 -5.22 -7.84
N GLU A 79 13.76 -4.55 -7.14
CA GLU A 79 12.93 -3.51 -7.73
C GLU A 79 13.72 -2.25 -8.11
N ARG A 80 14.69 -1.83 -7.28
CA ARG A 80 15.54 -0.67 -7.57
C ARG A 80 16.55 -0.93 -8.67
N THR A 81 16.99 -2.17 -8.81
CA THR A 81 17.96 -2.60 -9.84
C THR A 81 17.27 -3.17 -11.08
N GLU A 82 15.95 -2.99 -11.20
CA GLU A 82 15.12 -3.39 -12.35
C GLU A 82 15.21 -4.88 -12.73
N GLN A 83 15.56 -5.73 -11.77
CA GLN A 83 15.64 -7.19 -11.95
C GLN A 83 14.24 -7.81 -11.88
N HIS A 84 13.41 -7.54 -12.88
CA HIS A 84 12.00 -7.90 -12.88
C HIS A 84 11.77 -9.41 -12.69
N LYS A 85 12.44 -10.28 -13.47
CA LYS A 85 12.22 -11.74 -13.35
C LYS A 85 12.42 -12.26 -11.92
N LEU A 86 13.56 -11.94 -11.30
CA LEU A 86 13.90 -12.36 -9.93
C LEU A 86 12.92 -11.82 -8.90
N ALA A 87 12.51 -10.56 -9.06
CA ALA A 87 11.59 -9.94 -8.14
C ALA A 87 10.16 -10.53 -8.27
N ASP A 88 9.75 -10.97 -9.47
CA ASP A 88 8.48 -11.65 -9.69
C ASP A 88 8.45 -13.04 -9.06
N GLU A 89 9.52 -13.80 -9.26
CA GLU A 89 9.70 -15.13 -8.65
C GLU A 89 9.74 -15.05 -7.12
N LEU A 90 10.48 -14.08 -6.57
CA LEU A 90 10.55 -13.84 -5.13
C LEU A 90 9.15 -13.51 -4.59
N LEU A 91 8.42 -12.61 -5.23
CA LEU A 91 7.11 -12.20 -4.77
C LEU A 91 6.08 -13.35 -4.88
N HIS A 92 6.19 -14.19 -5.90
CA HIS A 92 5.42 -15.43 -6.00
C HIS A 92 5.70 -16.36 -4.81
N LYS A 93 6.97 -16.60 -4.47
CA LYS A 93 7.36 -17.39 -3.28
C LYS A 93 6.84 -16.74 -1.98
N MET A 94 6.91 -15.41 -1.87
CA MET A 94 6.43 -14.67 -0.71
C MET A 94 4.92 -14.79 -0.50
N THR A 95 4.10 -14.76 -1.56
CA THR A 95 2.62 -14.91 -1.42
C THR A 95 2.22 -16.27 -0.88
N LYS A 96 3.00 -17.32 -1.17
CA LYS A 96 2.82 -18.66 -0.58
C LYS A 96 3.30 -18.72 0.87
N LYS A 97 4.52 -18.24 1.14
CA LYS A 97 5.16 -18.30 2.46
C LYS A 97 4.48 -17.40 3.50
N PHE A 98 4.05 -16.21 3.10
CA PHE A 98 3.44 -15.19 3.95
C PHE A 98 1.98 -14.94 3.58
N LYS A 99 1.23 -16.00 3.28
CA LYS A 99 -0.16 -15.95 2.78
C LYS A 99 -1.15 -15.14 3.64
N SER A 100 -0.89 -15.00 4.94
CA SER A 100 -1.71 -14.22 5.87
C SER A 100 -1.30 -12.74 5.99
N SER A 101 -0.28 -12.31 5.22
CA SER A 101 0.27 -10.96 5.24
C SER A 101 -0.35 -10.08 4.17
N CYS A 102 -1.22 -9.17 4.58
CA CYS A 102 -1.84 -8.16 3.71
C CYS A 102 -0.76 -7.33 2.96
N LYS A 103 0.34 -6.98 3.63
CA LYS A 103 1.45 -6.23 3.02
C LYS A 103 2.05 -6.98 1.82
N VAL A 104 2.22 -8.30 1.90
CA VAL A 104 2.83 -9.08 0.80
C VAL A 104 1.89 -9.15 -0.41
N TRP A 105 0.59 -9.35 -0.19
CA TRP A 105 -0.39 -9.30 -1.27
C TRP A 105 -0.49 -7.93 -1.93
N LEU A 106 -0.48 -6.84 -1.14
CA LEU A 106 -0.48 -5.48 -1.69
C LEU A 106 0.77 -5.21 -2.53
N ARG A 107 1.93 -5.74 -2.14
CA ARG A 107 3.15 -5.65 -2.96
C ARG A 107 3.00 -6.40 -4.29
N ARG A 108 2.32 -7.56 -4.30
CA ARG A 108 1.99 -8.29 -5.54
C ARG A 108 1.08 -7.47 -6.45
N VAL A 109 0.02 -6.88 -5.90
CA VAL A 109 -0.91 -6.02 -6.66
C VAL A 109 -0.19 -4.79 -7.22
N GLN A 110 0.55 -4.06 -6.38
CA GLN A 110 1.30 -2.87 -6.79
C GLN A 110 2.28 -3.16 -7.94
N ARG A 111 2.92 -4.33 -7.91
CA ARG A 111 3.86 -4.72 -8.96
C ARG A 111 3.17 -5.00 -10.29
N LEU A 112 2.08 -5.77 -10.29
CA LEU A 112 1.32 -6.05 -11.51
C LEU A 112 0.82 -4.76 -12.17
N LEU A 113 0.34 -3.83 -11.34
CA LEU A 113 -0.05 -2.49 -11.77
C LEU A 113 1.10 -1.72 -12.43
N LYS A 114 2.28 -1.68 -11.78
CA LYS A 114 3.46 -1.00 -12.36
C LYS A 114 3.94 -1.60 -13.68
N GLN A 115 3.73 -2.89 -13.89
CA GLN A 115 4.10 -3.59 -15.12
C GLN A 115 2.99 -3.53 -16.19
N ASN A 116 1.87 -2.83 -15.93
CA ASN A 116 0.66 -2.82 -16.77
C ASN A 116 0.19 -4.23 -17.15
N GLN A 117 0.34 -5.19 -16.24
CA GLN A 117 -0.10 -6.56 -16.45
C GLN A 117 -1.54 -6.74 -15.99
N ASP A 118 -2.32 -7.43 -16.81
CA ASP A 118 -3.62 -7.94 -16.39
C ASP A 118 -3.48 -9.08 -15.37
N GLY A 119 -4.60 -9.48 -14.77
CA GLY A 119 -4.62 -10.56 -13.78
C GLY A 119 -4.56 -10.09 -12.32
N ILE A 120 -4.86 -8.82 -12.06
CA ILE A 120 -5.03 -8.31 -10.69
C ILE A 120 -6.20 -8.99 -9.99
N GLU A 121 -7.33 -9.16 -10.69
CA GLU A 121 -8.53 -9.76 -10.13
C GLU A 121 -8.30 -11.20 -9.58
N PRO A 122 -7.66 -12.13 -10.32
CA PRO A 122 -7.25 -13.42 -9.77
C PRO A 122 -6.37 -13.31 -8.51
N VAL A 123 -5.43 -12.36 -8.47
CA VAL A 123 -4.56 -12.15 -7.31
C VAL A 123 -5.35 -11.64 -6.11
N VAL A 124 -6.26 -10.69 -6.31
CA VAL A 124 -7.16 -10.16 -5.26
C VAL A 124 -8.05 -11.28 -4.73
N LYS A 125 -8.68 -12.06 -5.62
CA LYS A 125 -9.51 -13.23 -5.23
C LYS A 125 -8.70 -14.22 -4.38
N ARG A 126 -7.50 -14.59 -4.82
CA ARG A 126 -6.62 -15.50 -4.06
C ARG A 126 -6.17 -14.91 -2.71
N ALA A 127 -5.91 -13.61 -2.65
CA ALA A 127 -5.56 -12.93 -1.41
C ALA A 127 -6.72 -12.97 -0.42
N LEU A 128 -7.96 -12.72 -0.84
CA LEU A 128 -9.14 -12.76 0.01
C LEU A 128 -9.43 -14.15 0.59
N LEU A 129 -9.09 -15.22 -0.14
CA LEU A 129 -9.17 -16.60 0.36
C LEU A 129 -8.05 -16.92 1.36
N SER A 130 -6.89 -16.30 1.22
CA SER A 130 -5.69 -16.59 2.03
C SER A 130 -5.60 -15.74 3.31
N LEU A 131 -6.18 -14.54 3.28
CA LEU A 131 -6.14 -13.58 4.37
C LEU A 131 -7.20 -13.89 5.45
N PRO A 132 -6.90 -13.63 6.73
CA PRO A 132 -7.93 -13.62 7.76
C PRO A 132 -9.04 -12.62 7.44
N ARG A 133 -10.31 -13.01 7.65
CA ARG A 133 -11.49 -12.20 7.28
C ARG A 133 -11.44 -10.75 7.77
N HIS A 134 -10.97 -10.52 9.00
CA HIS A 134 -10.84 -9.17 9.57
C HIS A 134 -9.86 -8.25 8.81
N LYS A 135 -8.98 -8.80 7.97
CA LYS A 135 -8.06 -8.04 7.11
C LYS A 135 -8.62 -7.76 5.72
N ASN A 136 -9.72 -8.41 5.31
CA ASN A 136 -10.24 -8.33 3.94
C ASN A 136 -10.64 -6.90 3.57
N ILE A 137 -11.42 -6.22 4.41
CA ILE A 137 -11.83 -4.82 4.18
C ILE A 137 -10.60 -3.92 4.02
N LYS A 138 -9.62 -4.04 4.92
CA LYS A 138 -8.36 -3.28 4.85
C LYS A 138 -7.57 -3.61 3.57
N PHE A 139 -7.53 -4.86 3.16
CA PHE A 139 -6.83 -5.27 1.95
C PHE A 139 -7.50 -4.71 0.70
N ILE A 140 -8.83 -4.84 0.57
CA ILE A 140 -9.59 -4.36 -0.58
C ILE A 140 -9.49 -2.84 -0.69
N SER A 141 -9.64 -2.09 0.41
CA SER A 141 -9.52 -0.64 0.36
C SER A 141 -8.13 -0.17 -0.07
N GLN A 142 -7.07 -0.84 0.40
CA GLN A 142 -5.70 -0.53 -0.02
C GLN A 142 -5.40 -0.96 -1.46
N ALA A 143 -5.95 -2.08 -1.92
CA ALA A 143 -5.85 -2.50 -3.31
C ALA A 143 -6.60 -1.54 -4.25
N ALA A 144 -7.78 -1.06 -3.85
CA ALA A 144 -8.52 -0.03 -4.57
C ALA A 144 -7.70 1.26 -4.69
N ILE A 145 -7.11 1.75 -3.58
CA ILE A 145 -6.21 2.93 -3.62
C ILE A 145 -5.05 2.72 -4.60
N LEU A 146 -4.49 1.51 -4.70
CA LEU A 146 -3.44 1.21 -5.67
C LEU A 146 -3.95 1.30 -7.12
N GLU A 147 -5.14 0.80 -7.42
CA GLU A 147 -5.79 0.97 -8.73
C GLU A 147 -6.00 2.45 -9.08
N PHE A 148 -6.43 3.28 -8.11
CA PHE A 148 -6.56 4.73 -8.31
C PHE A 148 -5.23 5.46 -8.55
N LYS A 149 -4.10 4.91 -8.07
CA LYS A 149 -2.79 5.57 -8.16
C LYS A 149 -1.97 5.12 -9.35
N CYS A 150 -2.05 3.85 -9.70
CA CYS A 150 -1.15 3.20 -10.65
C CYS A 150 -1.89 2.34 -11.69
N GLY A 151 -3.21 2.22 -11.59
CA GLY A 151 -4.02 1.35 -12.43
C GLY A 151 -5.14 2.09 -13.10
N VAL A 152 -6.30 1.41 -13.18
CA VAL A 152 -7.48 1.96 -13.82
C VAL A 152 -8.45 2.43 -12.73
N PRO A 153 -8.79 3.73 -12.66
CA PRO A 153 -9.74 4.25 -11.68
C PRO A 153 -11.07 3.50 -11.62
N SER A 154 -11.58 3.02 -12.76
CA SER A 154 -12.82 2.24 -12.80
C SER A 154 -12.76 0.95 -11.99
N ARG A 155 -11.61 0.25 -11.99
CA ARG A 155 -11.39 -0.95 -11.15
C ARG A 155 -11.38 -0.57 -9.67
N GLY A 156 -10.70 0.52 -9.33
CA GLY A 156 -10.70 1.09 -7.98
C GLY A 156 -12.11 1.42 -7.48
N ARG A 157 -12.93 2.07 -8.32
CA ARG A 157 -14.35 2.35 -8.06
C ARG A 157 -15.10 1.05 -7.79
N SER A 158 -15.02 0.06 -8.69
CA SER A 158 -15.68 -1.24 -8.51
C SER A 158 -15.34 -1.91 -7.18
N MET A 159 -14.08 -1.82 -6.74
CA MET A 159 -13.65 -2.36 -5.44
C MET A 159 -14.27 -1.61 -4.26
N PHE A 160 -14.33 -0.27 -4.28
CA PHE A 160 -15.02 0.51 -3.24
C PHE A 160 -16.53 0.28 -3.24
N GLU A 161 -17.17 0.27 -4.41
CA GLU A 161 -18.59 -0.03 -4.55
C GLU A 161 -18.93 -1.41 -3.96
N GLY A 162 -18.08 -2.42 -4.20
CA GLY A 162 -18.24 -3.76 -3.64
C GLY A 162 -18.24 -3.76 -2.12
N ILE A 163 -17.24 -3.14 -1.48
CA ILE A 163 -17.16 -3.12 0.00
C ILE A 163 -18.21 -2.23 0.65
N LEU A 164 -18.62 -1.14 -0.02
CA LEU A 164 -19.67 -0.23 0.48
C LEU A 164 -21.07 -0.83 0.34
N ARG A 165 -21.30 -1.69 -0.66
CA ARG A 165 -22.54 -2.48 -0.75
C ARG A 165 -22.74 -3.38 0.46
N GLU A 166 -21.67 -4.04 0.91
CA GLU A 166 -21.72 -4.90 2.10
C GLU A 166 -21.67 -4.10 3.41
N ASN A 167 -21.03 -2.93 3.41
CA ASN A 167 -20.77 -2.14 4.62
C ASN A 167 -21.17 -0.65 4.45
N PRO A 168 -22.43 -0.33 4.13
CA PRO A 168 -22.83 1.02 3.76
C PRO A 168 -22.63 2.05 4.88
N LYS A 169 -22.62 1.62 6.15
CA LYS A 169 -22.46 2.50 7.33
C LYS A 169 -21.02 2.80 7.74
N ARG A 170 -20.02 2.33 6.98
CA ARG A 170 -18.58 2.55 7.22
C ARG A 170 -18.11 3.87 6.61
N THR A 171 -18.31 4.97 7.33
CA THR A 171 -17.92 6.32 6.89
C THR A 171 -16.42 6.50 6.66
N ASP A 172 -15.59 5.66 7.29
CA ASP A 172 -14.15 5.61 7.02
C ASP A 172 -13.86 5.19 5.57
N LEU A 173 -14.62 4.22 5.02
CA LEU A 173 -14.47 3.77 3.63
C LEU A 173 -14.99 4.83 2.65
N TRP A 174 -16.12 5.46 2.96
CA TRP A 174 -16.66 6.59 2.19
C TRP A 174 -15.65 7.73 2.10
N SER A 175 -15.05 8.13 3.23
CA SER A 175 -14.04 9.20 3.22
C SER A 175 -12.88 8.86 2.31
N VAL A 176 -12.32 7.66 2.44
CA VAL A 176 -11.15 7.24 1.64
C VAL A 176 -11.49 7.20 0.15
N TYR A 177 -12.70 6.75 -0.21
CA TYR A 177 -13.17 6.72 -1.59
C TYR A 177 -13.34 8.13 -2.16
N LEU A 178 -14.02 9.02 -1.42
CA LEU A 178 -14.13 10.45 -1.77
C LEU A 178 -12.76 11.08 -1.94
N ASP A 179 -11.79 10.80 -1.07
CA ASP A 179 -10.42 11.30 -1.19
C ASP A 179 -9.72 10.81 -2.47
N GLN A 180 -10.06 9.61 -2.97
CA GLN A 180 -9.51 9.15 -4.24
C GLN A 180 -10.16 9.86 -5.43
N GLU A 181 -11.49 10.07 -5.43
CA GLU A 181 -12.19 10.77 -6.52
C GLU A 181 -11.82 12.25 -6.57
N ILE A 182 -11.72 12.92 -5.41
CA ILE A 182 -11.25 14.31 -5.33
C ILE A 182 -9.86 14.46 -5.96
N ARG A 183 -8.98 13.47 -5.79
CA ARG A 183 -7.67 13.49 -6.43
C ARG A 183 -7.74 13.35 -7.96
N LEU A 184 -8.77 12.68 -8.51
CA LEU A 184 -8.98 12.58 -9.95
C LEU A 184 -9.59 13.87 -10.53
N GLY A 185 -10.37 14.60 -9.73
CA GLY A 185 -10.86 15.94 -10.07
C GLY A 185 -12.14 15.98 -10.91
N ASP A 186 -12.81 14.84 -11.13
CA ASP A 186 -14.09 14.79 -11.84
C ASP A 186 -15.22 15.28 -10.92
N SER A 187 -15.59 16.55 -11.07
CA SER A 187 -16.54 17.21 -10.17
C SER A 187 -17.92 16.56 -10.15
N ASP A 188 -18.39 16.05 -11.28
CA ASP A 188 -19.72 15.43 -11.38
C ASP A 188 -19.74 14.10 -10.63
N VAL A 189 -18.68 13.30 -10.79
CA VAL A 189 -18.52 12.04 -10.04
C VAL A 189 -18.38 12.30 -8.55
N ILE A 190 -17.58 13.30 -8.16
CA ILE A 190 -17.36 13.65 -6.75
C ILE A 190 -18.67 14.09 -6.09
N ARG A 191 -19.40 15.01 -6.72
CA ARG A 191 -20.69 15.49 -6.20
C ARG A 191 -21.71 14.36 -6.11
N ALA A 192 -21.86 13.56 -7.17
CA ALA A 192 -22.75 12.39 -7.14
C ALA A 192 -22.39 11.41 -6.01
N LEU A 193 -21.09 11.23 -5.74
CA LEU A 193 -20.62 10.38 -4.65
C LEU A 193 -20.93 10.97 -3.28
N PHE A 194 -20.79 12.29 -3.10
CA PHE A 194 -21.20 12.99 -1.87
C PHE A 194 -22.71 12.90 -1.65
N GLU A 195 -23.52 13.18 -2.66
CA GLU A 195 -24.98 13.08 -2.60
C GLU A 195 -25.43 11.70 -2.13
N ARG A 196 -24.83 10.65 -2.68
CA ARG A 196 -25.11 9.27 -2.28
C ARG A 196 -24.63 8.94 -0.86
N ALA A 197 -23.56 9.58 -0.39
CA ALA A 197 -23.07 9.40 0.97
C ALA A 197 -23.99 10.08 2.00
N ILE A 198 -24.53 11.26 1.68
CA ILE A 198 -25.45 12.01 2.56
C ILE A 198 -26.91 11.54 2.47
N SER A 199 -27.25 10.69 1.50
CA SER A 199 -28.57 10.03 1.45
C SER A 199 -28.65 8.79 2.36
N LEU A 200 -27.56 8.42 3.04
CA LEU A 200 -27.52 7.25 3.91
C LEU A 200 -28.18 7.52 5.27
N SER A 201 -28.94 6.55 5.78
CA SER A 201 -29.40 6.57 7.16
C SER A 201 -28.24 6.23 8.12
N LEU A 202 -27.55 7.28 8.60
CA LEU A 202 -26.42 7.19 9.54
C LEU A 202 -26.72 7.99 10.82
N PRO A 203 -26.05 7.69 11.95
CA PRO A 203 -26.13 8.51 13.15
C PRO A 203 -25.63 9.95 12.92
N PRO A 204 -26.14 10.96 13.66
CA PRO A 204 -25.81 12.37 13.45
C PRO A 204 -24.31 12.68 13.47
N LYS A 205 -23.54 12.04 14.36
CA LYS A 205 -22.08 12.21 14.42
C LYS A 205 -21.36 11.81 13.13
N LYS A 206 -21.84 10.75 12.47
CA LYS A 206 -21.28 10.24 11.21
C LYS A 206 -21.72 11.10 10.01
N MET A 207 -22.97 11.54 9.99
CA MET A 207 -23.45 12.47 8.94
C MET A 207 -22.77 13.82 9.02
N LYS A 208 -22.61 14.38 10.23
CA LYS A 208 -21.88 15.63 10.44
C LYS A 208 -20.47 15.57 9.84
N PHE A 209 -19.79 14.43 9.96
CA PHE A 209 -18.48 14.24 9.35
C PHE A 209 -18.53 14.29 7.81
N LEU A 210 -19.51 13.63 7.18
CA LEU A 210 -19.68 13.64 5.72
C LEU A 210 -20.08 15.03 5.21
N PHE A 211 -21.05 15.69 5.84
CA PHE A 211 -21.46 17.06 5.49
C PHE A 211 -20.31 18.05 5.64
N LYS A 212 -19.51 17.95 6.71
CA LYS A 212 -18.33 18.81 6.88
C LYS A 212 -17.34 18.63 5.72
N LYS A 213 -17.05 17.39 5.33
CA LYS A 213 -16.17 17.08 4.20
C LYS A 213 -16.74 17.59 2.87
N TYR A 214 -18.05 17.46 2.66
CA TYR A 214 -18.71 17.96 1.45
C TYR A 214 -18.65 19.49 1.37
N LEU A 215 -18.93 20.17 2.48
CA LEU A 215 -18.83 21.62 2.57
C LEU A 215 -17.39 22.11 2.35
N GLU A 216 -16.38 21.42 2.89
CA GLU A 216 -14.97 21.71 2.63
C GLU A 216 -14.61 21.56 1.15
N TYR A 217 -15.15 20.54 0.48
CA TYR A 217 -14.96 20.36 -0.96
C TYR A 217 -15.59 21.49 -1.79
N GLU A 218 -16.87 21.82 -1.56
CA GLU A 218 -17.55 22.89 -2.30
C GLU A 218 -16.99 24.28 -1.99
N LYS A 219 -16.46 24.53 -0.79
CA LYS A 219 -15.73 25.77 -0.50
C LYS A 219 -14.44 25.91 -1.31
N ALA A 220 -13.80 24.80 -1.67
CA ALA A 220 -12.55 24.80 -2.41
C ALA A 220 -12.74 24.76 -3.94
N HIS A 221 -13.83 24.16 -4.43
CA HIS A 221 -14.03 23.88 -5.87
C HIS A 221 -15.40 24.32 -6.42
N GLY A 222 -16.32 24.72 -5.56
CA GLY A 222 -17.70 25.04 -5.92
C GLY A 222 -18.01 26.53 -5.81
N ASN A 223 -19.28 26.84 -6.03
CA ASN A 223 -19.83 28.20 -5.98
C ASN A 223 -20.67 28.42 -4.73
N GLU A 224 -21.02 29.67 -4.42
CA GLU A 224 -21.86 30.03 -3.26
C GLU A 224 -23.19 29.27 -3.23
N GLU A 225 -23.83 29.09 -4.39
CA GLU A 225 -25.08 28.32 -4.51
C GLU A 225 -24.92 26.86 -4.07
N GLN A 226 -23.81 26.22 -4.41
CA GLN A 226 -23.53 24.83 -4.05
C GLN A 226 -23.22 24.72 -2.56
N ILE A 227 -22.45 25.66 -2.02
CA ILE A 227 -22.17 25.76 -0.59
C ILE A 227 -23.48 25.90 0.20
N GLU A 228 -24.39 26.75 -0.25
CA GLU A 228 -25.68 26.97 0.41
C GLU A 228 -26.60 25.76 0.28
N SER A 229 -26.61 25.10 -0.87
CA SER A 229 -27.33 23.84 -1.08
C SER A 229 -26.89 22.76 -0.08
N VAL A 230 -25.58 22.61 0.15
CA VAL A 230 -25.04 21.64 1.13
C VAL A 230 -25.45 22.01 2.55
N LYS A 231 -25.48 23.30 2.91
CA LYS A 231 -25.96 23.74 4.24
C LYS A 231 -27.44 23.44 4.42
N HIS A 232 -28.27 23.72 3.41
CA HIS A 232 -29.70 23.44 3.45
C HIS A 232 -29.97 21.95 3.69
N LYS A 233 -29.31 21.08 2.91
CA LYS A 233 -29.39 19.61 3.09
C LYS A 233 -28.95 19.16 4.48
N ALA A 234 -27.95 19.80 5.06
CA ALA A 234 -27.51 19.51 6.42
C ALA A 234 -28.55 19.92 7.47
N MET A 235 -29.25 21.04 7.28
CA MET A 235 -30.36 21.49 8.14
C MET A 235 -31.55 20.55 8.05
N GLU A 236 -31.99 20.20 6.84
CA GLU A 236 -33.08 19.23 6.60
C GLU A 236 -32.79 17.87 7.27
N TYR A 237 -31.54 17.41 7.20
CA TYR A 237 -31.14 16.18 7.88
C TYR A 237 -31.25 16.30 9.42
N VAL A 238 -30.91 17.45 10.00
CA VAL A 238 -31.04 17.68 11.45
C VAL A 238 -32.51 17.74 11.86
N GLU A 239 -33.35 18.43 11.09
CA GLU A 239 -34.79 18.52 11.36
C GLU A 239 -35.47 17.16 11.28
N SER A 240 -35.17 16.37 10.24
CA SER A 240 -35.71 15.02 10.07
C SER A 240 -35.20 13.99 11.08
N THR A 241 -34.11 14.27 11.80
CA THR A 241 -33.60 13.39 12.87
C THR A 241 -34.06 13.81 14.27
N LEU A 242 -34.63 15.01 14.42
CA LEU A 242 -35.24 15.52 15.64
C LEU A 242 -36.75 15.26 15.72
N ALA A 243 -37.40 15.08 14.58
CA ALA A 243 -38.79 14.64 14.45
C ALA A 243 -38.95 13.13 14.67
#